data_AF-Q5WFX3-F1
#
_entry.id   AF-Q5WFX3-F1
#
_cell.length_a   1.000
_cell.length_b   1.000
_cell.length_c   1.000
_cell.angle_alpha   90.00
_cell.angle_beta   90.00
_cell.angle_gamma   90.00
#
_symmetry.space_group_name_H-M   'P 1'
#
loop_
_entity.id
_entity.type
_entity.pdbx_description
1 polymer ?
#
loop_
_entity_poly.entity_id
_entity_poly.type
_entity_poly.pdbx_seq_one_letter_code
_entity_poly.pdbx_strand_id
1 'polypeptide(L)'
;MKLNNIVSVRLENFQSHLDSTLQFDKGLNVIVGQSDSGKTAILRAVRWALFNQPRGTDFIRVGADFVRVTITMDSGRLIIRERTSSKNRYILKEPGGEDLVLEGFGSQVPEEVLQAHGMRPFRIDGDNEWHLQIAQQLDGPFLLEAPGSLRAKTIGRMSGAHYLDMAIRDASKDVYGLSQRIKQKQAEVEEAKTALAPFDGLEAAKTKLDKGFEKLRLAKAAQDRLAKLKQWHARYIELTRAKAEADKQKDSVAQLADWEIRYERLCALAVTNKRLSQLAEQWARLEKDSSTCSLWLSKTAQVDSAYSLHQEIRNEATRYVRLTTLKRQTQAIKDNEQTLTKAMAQTAFVQSLDRKQLVRMEEEKAKKDRLEKLARQWQQTQHEYTSVKATSAELKGTDQAARQLNEAIETTKLLMKLKDYKRQLAEVTKRAADGQAFVKEKLAEEKQLSDRYTETLKALGICPTCGQAINHGGEHHG
;
A
#
# COMPACT_ATOMS: atom_id res chain seq x y z
N MET A 1 21.71 -37.13 80.80
CA MET A 1 20.33 -36.58 80.83
C MET A 1 19.86 -36.60 82.28
N LYS A 2 19.45 -35.46 82.85
CA LYS A 2 18.92 -35.42 84.22
C LYS A 2 17.44 -35.80 84.16
N LEU A 3 17.03 -36.85 84.88
CA LEU A 3 15.62 -37.23 84.96
C LEU A 3 14.88 -36.17 85.79
N ASN A 4 13.75 -35.68 85.26
CA ASN A 4 12.90 -34.69 85.90
C ASN A 4 11.87 -35.46 86.75
N ASN A 5 12.06 -35.50 88.06
CA ASN A 5 11.29 -36.35 88.98
C ASN A 5 10.03 -35.62 89.47
N ILE A 6 9.00 -36.39 89.84
CA ILE A 6 7.80 -35.85 90.48
C ILE A 6 8.07 -35.67 91.98
N VAL A 7 7.90 -34.45 92.49
CA VAL A 7 8.06 -34.09 93.91
C VAL A 7 6.73 -34.12 94.66
N SER A 8 5.65 -33.70 94.02
CA SER A 8 4.31 -33.75 94.62
C SER A 8 3.21 -33.76 93.56
N VAL A 9 2.04 -34.27 93.96
CA VAL A 9 0.83 -34.30 93.13
C VAL A 9 -0.37 -33.89 93.99
N ARG A 10 -1.13 -32.88 93.56
CA ARG A 10 -2.40 -32.47 94.16
C ARG A 10 -3.56 -32.81 93.23
N LEU A 11 -4.56 -33.50 93.78
CA LEU A 11 -5.77 -33.96 93.09
C LEU A 11 -6.98 -33.18 93.64
N GLU A 12 -7.60 -32.37 92.82
CA GLU A 12 -8.86 -31.66 93.13
C GLU A 12 -9.99 -32.30 92.31
N ASN A 13 -11.01 -32.82 92.99
CA ASN A 13 -12.21 -33.48 92.42
C ASN A 13 -11.93 -34.67 91.47
N PHE A 14 -10.89 -35.47 91.75
CA PHE A 14 -10.52 -36.63 90.95
C PHE A 14 -10.96 -37.95 91.61
N GLN A 15 -11.97 -38.61 91.05
CA GLN A 15 -12.60 -39.84 91.56
C GLN A 15 -12.92 -39.75 93.07
N SER A 16 -12.29 -40.57 93.91
CA SER A 16 -12.48 -40.60 95.36
C SER A 16 -11.88 -39.39 96.09
N HIS A 17 -11.00 -38.63 95.45
CA HIS A 17 -10.32 -37.48 96.05
C HIS A 17 -11.16 -36.20 95.90
N LEU A 18 -11.30 -35.43 96.97
CA LEU A 18 -11.97 -34.12 96.99
C LEU A 18 -10.93 -33.01 96.81
N ASP A 19 -10.03 -32.91 97.78
CA ASP A 19 -8.69 -32.34 97.65
C ASP A 19 -7.73 -33.33 98.32
N SER A 20 -6.61 -33.63 97.69
CA SER A 20 -5.61 -34.57 98.21
C SER A 20 -4.25 -34.23 97.64
N THR A 21 -3.31 -33.84 98.50
CA THR A 21 -1.91 -33.59 98.14
C THR A 21 -1.04 -34.72 98.63
N LEU A 22 -0.27 -35.31 97.73
CA LEU A 22 0.79 -36.27 98.03
C LEU A 22 2.14 -35.61 97.78
N GLN A 23 3.07 -35.76 98.72
CA GLN A 23 4.48 -35.44 98.55
C GLN A 23 5.25 -36.75 98.39
N PHE A 24 6.27 -36.75 97.54
CA PHE A 24 7.10 -37.91 97.24
C PHE A 24 8.54 -37.66 97.66
N ASP A 25 9.12 -38.64 98.36
CA ASP A 25 10.51 -38.64 98.76
C ASP A 25 11.42 -39.16 97.64
N LYS A 26 12.73 -38.98 97.80
CA LYS A 26 13.72 -39.48 96.84
C LYS A 26 13.86 -40.99 96.93
N GLY A 27 13.48 -41.70 95.86
CA GLY A 27 13.64 -43.15 95.75
C GLY A 27 12.31 -43.89 95.77
N LEU A 28 12.25 -44.99 96.51
CA LEU A 28 11.08 -45.87 96.54
C LEU A 28 9.96 -45.30 97.41
N ASN A 29 8.86 -44.90 96.79
CA ASN A 29 7.64 -44.45 97.44
C ASN A 29 6.59 -45.57 97.39
N VAL A 30 5.99 -45.94 98.54
CA VAL A 30 5.03 -47.05 98.62
C VAL A 30 3.68 -46.56 99.17
N ILE A 31 2.65 -46.57 98.33
CA ILE A 31 1.30 -46.11 98.70
C ILE A 31 0.50 -47.29 99.28
N VAL A 32 0.38 -47.33 100.60
CA VAL A 32 -0.38 -48.36 101.35
C VAL A 32 -1.79 -47.90 101.71
N GLY A 33 -2.66 -48.84 102.10
CA GLY A 33 -4.06 -48.60 102.48
C GLY A 33 -4.96 -49.78 102.13
N GLN A 34 -6.24 -49.73 102.50
CA GLN A 34 -7.24 -50.76 102.19
C GLN A 34 -7.52 -50.85 100.67
N SER A 35 -8.20 -51.90 100.20
CA SER A 35 -8.75 -51.93 98.83
C SER A 35 -9.75 -50.78 98.63
N ASP A 36 -9.90 -50.34 97.38
CA ASP A 36 -10.83 -49.28 96.93
C ASP A 36 -10.73 -47.90 97.60
N SER A 37 -9.75 -47.70 98.49
CA SER A 37 -9.39 -46.44 99.16
C SER A 37 -8.80 -45.34 98.24
N GLY A 38 -8.98 -45.45 96.92
CA GLY A 38 -8.52 -44.46 95.94
C GLY A 38 -7.07 -44.60 95.45
N LYS A 39 -6.26 -45.54 95.98
CA LYS A 39 -4.83 -45.69 95.61
C LYS A 39 -4.58 -45.72 94.10
N THR A 40 -5.37 -46.47 93.32
CA THR A 40 -5.27 -46.53 91.85
C THR A 40 -5.69 -45.22 91.18
N ALA A 41 -6.56 -44.41 91.79
CA ALA A 41 -6.94 -43.10 91.28
C ALA A 41 -5.76 -42.12 91.25
N ILE A 42 -4.79 -42.25 92.17
CA ILE A 42 -3.56 -41.44 92.17
C ILE A 42 -2.74 -41.69 90.90
N LEU A 43 -2.49 -42.95 90.55
CA LEU A 43 -1.79 -43.31 89.31
C LEU A 43 -2.57 -42.90 88.06
N ARG A 44 -3.91 -43.02 88.08
CA ARG A 44 -4.78 -42.52 87.00
C ARG A 44 -4.72 -40.99 86.86
N ALA A 45 -4.63 -40.25 87.96
CA ALA A 45 -4.52 -38.78 87.96
C ALA A 45 -3.18 -38.33 87.37
N VAL A 46 -2.07 -38.96 87.78
CA VAL A 46 -0.74 -38.70 87.21
C VAL A 46 -0.71 -39.00 85.71
N ARG A 47 -1.25 -40.14 85.28
CA ARG A 47 -1.37 -40.49 83.86
C ARG A 47 -2.30 -39.55 83.09
N TRP A 48 -3.38 -39.07 83.71
CA TRP A 48 -4.30 -38.14 83.06
C TRP A 48 -3.65 -36.77 82.84
N ALA A 49 -2.91 -36.28 83.82
CA ALA A 49 -2.14 -35.06 83.68
C ALA A 49 -1.03 -35.20 82.61
N LEU A 50 -0.12 -36.17 82.75
CA LEU A 50 1.05 -36.29 81.87
C LEU A 50 0.70 -36.78 80.45
N PHE A 51 -0.28 -37.68 80.31
CA PHE A 51 -0.53 -38.42 79.07
C PHE A 51 -1.96 -38.27 78.51
N ASN A 52 -2.82 -37.43 79.11
CA ASN A 52 -4.21 -37.22 78.70
C ASN A 52 -5.04 -38.53 78.65
N GLN A 53 -4.70 -39.49 79.52
CA GLN A 53 -5.30 -40.83 79.61
C GLN A 53 -5.71 -41.17 81.06
N PRO A 54 -6.94 -41.64 81.33
CA PRO A 54 -7.98 -41.99 80.37
C PRO A 54 -8.60 -40.77 79.67
N ARG A 55 -9.25 -41.03 78.53
CA ARG A 55 -10.12 -40.06 77.84
C ARG A 55 -11.50 -40.04 78.50
N GLY A 56 -12.38 -39.13 78.07
CA GLY A 56 -13.73 -38.96 78.66
C GLY A 56 -13.74 -38.04 79.87
N THR A 57 -14.68 -38.27 80.79
CA THR A 57 -14.93 -37.44 81.99
C THR A 57 -15.17 -38.26 83.26
N ASP A 58 -15.08 -39.58 83.18
CA ASP A 58 -15.47 -40.57 84.21
C ASP A 58 -14.53 -40.59 85.44
N PHE A 59 -13.54 -39.70 85.43
CA PHE A 59 -12.63 -39.41 86.52
C PHE A 59 -12.98 -38.13 87.29
N ILE A 60 -13.95 -37.33 86.82
CA ILE A 60 -14.52 -36.21 87.59
C ILE A 60 -15.34 -36.80 88.75
N ARG A 61 -15.15 -36.26 89.95
CA ARG A 61 -15.94 -36.61 91.14
C ARG A 61 -17.43 -36.30 90.90
N VAL A 62 -18.31 -37.24 91.25
CA VAL A 62 -19.77 -37.03 91.16
C VAL A 62 -20.17 -35.80 91.98
N GLY A 63 -20.86 -34.84 91.35
CA GLY A 63 -21.26 -33.57 91.97
C GLY A 63 -20.22 -32.44 91.90
N ALA A 64 -19.16 -32.57 91.10
CA ALA A 64 -18.18 -31.51 90.86
C ALA A 64 -18.18 -31.01 89.40
N ASP A 65 -18.18 -29.69 89.21
CA ASP A 65 -18.18 -29.04 87.89
C ASP A 65 -16.79 -28.96 87.22
N PHE A 66 -15.74 -29.29 87.98
CA PHE A 66 -14.35 -29.28 87.53
C PHE A 66 -13.54 -30.42 88.13
N VAL A 67 -12.44 -30.76 87.46
CA VAL A 67 -11.35 -31.59 87.98
C VAL A 67 -10.01 -30.94 87.65
N ARG A 68 -9.08 -30.96 88.60
CA ARG A 68 -7.72 -30.44 88.40
C ARG A 68 -6.69 -31.40 89.01
N VAL A 69 -5.60 -31.64 88.29
CA VAL A 69 -4.44 -32.36 88.81
C VAL A 69 -3.22 -31.48 88.60
N THR A 70 -2.50 -31.18 89.69
CA THR A 70 -1.27 -30.39 89.67
C THR A 70 -0.10 -31.29 90.01
N ILE A 71 0.92 -31.33 89.16
CA ILE A 71 2.16 -32.08 89.36
C ILE A 71 3.32 -31.09 89.52
N THR A 72 4.11 -31.23 90.58
CA THR A 72 5.35 -30.48 90.79
C THR A 72 6.55 -31.33 90.40
N MET A 73 7.39 -30.81 89.52
CA MET A 73 8.64 -31.45 89.09
C MET A 73 9.83 -30.98 89.96
N ASP A 74 10.91 -31.76 90.04
CA ASP A 74 12.13 -31.41 90.80
C ASP A 74 12.98 -30.29 90.16
N SER A 75 12.64 -29.86 88.94
CA SER A 75 13.04 -28.59 88.33
C SER A 75 12.25 -27.37 88.87
N GLY A 76 11.28 -27.55 89.75
CA GLY A 76 10.38 -26.50 90.24
C GLY A 76 9.21 -26.18 89.30
N ARG A 77 9.13 -26.84 88.14
CA ARG A 77 8.04 -26.68 87.16
C ARG A 77 6.73 -27.24 87.70
N LEU A 78 5.63 -26.53 87.46
CA LEU A 78 4.28 -27.03 87.74
C LEU A 78 3.56 -27.37 86.43
N ILE A 79 3.06 -28.60 86.36
CA ILE A 79 2.20 -29.09 85.26
C ILE A 79 0.79 -29.24 85.81
N ILE A 80 -0.09 -28.31 85.45
CA ILE A 80 -1.48 -28.30 85.89
C ILE A 80 -2.35 -28.78 84.73
N ARG A 81 -3.10 -29.86 84.94
CA ARG A 81 -4.15 -30.33 84.03
C ARG A 81 -5.50 -29.95 84.61
N GLU A 82 -6.32 -29.24 83.84
CA GLU A 82 -7.64 -28.79 84.28
C GLU A 82 -8.72 -29.10 83.22
N ARG A 83 -9.87 -29.58 83.69
CA ARG A 83 -11.06 -29.76 82.87
C ARG A 83 -12.32 -29.35 83.62
N THR A 84 -13.18 -28.60 82.96
CA THR A 84 -14.55 -28.28 83.39
C THR A 84 -15.54 -28.76 82.32
N SER A 85 -16.82 -28.46 82.48
CA SER A 85 -17.84 -28.60 81.42
C SER A 85 -17.53 -27.79 80.15
N SER A 86 -16.82 -26.66 80.26
CA SER A 86 -16.61 -25.68 79.19
C SER A 86 -15.15 -25.47 78.78
N LYS A 87 -14.17 -25.86 79.62
CA LYS A 87 -12.73 -25.65 79.39
C LYS A 87 -11.96 -26.96 79.52
N ASN A 88 -10.95 -27.13 78.67
CA ASN A 88 -10.08 -28.31 78.66
C ASN A 88 -8.65 -27.84 78.36
N ARG A 89 -7.83 -27.72 79.42
CA ARG A 89 -6.55 -27.00 79.35
C ARG A 89 -5.40 -27.66 80.09
N TYR A 90 -4.21 -27.26 79.68
CA TYR A 90 -2.98 -27.36 80.44
C TYR A 90 -2.56 -25.95 80.90
N ILE A 91 -1.93 -25.85 82.07
CA ILE A 91 -1.22 -24.65 82.51
C ILE A 91 0.16 -25.10 82.97
N LEU A 92 1.20 -24.59 82.33
CA LEU A 92 2.60 -24.80 82.71
C LEU A 92 3.10 -23.55 83.44
N LYS A 93 3.73 -23.74 84.61
CA LYS A 93 4.38 -22.65 85.35
C LYS A 93 5.88 -22.95 85.48
N GLU A 94 6.71 -22.06 84.95
CA GLU A 94 8.16 -22.09 85.12
C GLU A 94 8.58 -21.27 86.35
N PRO A 95 9.67 -21.64 87.07
CA PRO A 95 10.18 -20.85 88.19
C PRO A 95 10.60 -19.42 87.75
N GLY A 96 9.76 -18.42 88.06
CA GLY A 96 9.99 -17.02 87.69
C GLY A 96 9.62 -16.67 86.24
N GLY A 97 8.91 -17.54 85.52
CA GLY A 97 8.33 -17.25 84.20
C GLY A 97 6.84 -16.89 84.28
N GLU A 98 6.25 -16.56 83.13
CA GLU A 98 4.80 -16.39 82.99
C GLU A 98 4.06 -17.74 82.89
N ASP A 99 2.76 -17.75 83.21
CA ASP A 99 1.89 -18.93 83.11
C ASP A 99 1.56 -19.24 81.63
N LEU A 100 2.11 -20.33 81.09
CA LEU A 100 1.77 -20.79 79.75
C LEU A 100 0.49 -21.63 79.77
N VAL A 101 -0.63 -21.04 79.33
CA VAL A 101 -1.93 -21.70 79.21
C VAL A 101 -2.10 -22.29 77.80
N LEU A 102 -2.41 -23.59 77.71
CA LEU A 102 -2.55 -24.32 76.45
C LEU A 102 -3.95 -24.95 76.39
N GLU A 103 -4.78 -24.47 75.46
CA GLU A 103 -6.13 -24.98 75.18
C GLU A 103 -6.20 -25.51 73.73
N GLY A 104 -7.24 -26.25 73.35
CA GLY A 104 -7.48 -26.64 71.95
C GLY A 104 -6.65 -27.79 71.36
N PHE A 105 -5.68 -28.36 72.09
CA PHE A 105 -4.78 -29.47 71.69
C PHE A 105 -5.45 -30.81 71.29
N GLY A 106 -6.78 -30.89 71.30
CA GLY A 106 -7.53 -32.07 70.85
C GLY A 106 -7.27 -33.32 71.70
N SER A 107 -6.67 -34.35 71.09
CA SER A 107 -6.51 -35.69 71.67
C SER A 107 -5.08 -36.06 72.06
N GLN A 108 -4.08 -35.28 71.63
CA GLN A 108 -2.66 -35.47 71.97
C GLN A 108 -2.25 -34.51 73.09
N VAL A 109 -1.11 -34.78 73.73
CA VAL A 109 -0.54 -33.88 74.76
C VAL A 109 0.27 -32.79 74.05
N PRO A 110 0.21 -31.51 74.48
CA PRO A 110 1.05 -30.46 73.90
C PRO A 110 2.54 -30.78 74.03
N GLU A 111 3.33 -30.41 73.01
CA GLU A 111 4.76 -30.70 72.95
C GLU A 111 5.54 -29.99 74.08
N GLU A 112 5.08 -28.83 74.51
CA GLU A 112 5.60 -28.05 75.64
C GLU A 112 5.43 -28.83 76.96
N VAL A 113 4.30 -29.54 77.12
CA VAL A 113 4.05 -30.40 78.28
C VAL A 113 4.97 -31.61 78.23
N LEU A 114 5.07 -32.28 77.08
CA LEU A 114 5.98 -33.42 76.89
C LEU A 114 7.45 -33.03 77.15
N GLN A 115 7.85 -31.81 76.84
CA GLN A 115 9.17 -31.25 77.20
C GLN A 115 9.28 -30.89 78.69
N ALA A 116 8.20 -30.42 79.32
CA ALA A 116 8.19 -30.06 80.74
C ALA A 116 8.44 -31.29 81.66
N HIS A 117 7.83 -32.45 81.39
CA HIS A 117 8.11 -33.68 82.15
C HIS A 117 9.15 -34.62 81.51
N GLY A 118 9.44 -34.48 80.22
CA GLY A 118 10.49 -35.22 79.50
C GLY A 118 10.20 -36.71 79.23
N MET A 119 9.01 -37.20 79.60
CA MET A 119 8.62 -38.61 79.42
C MET A 119 7.87 -38.76 78.10
N ARG A 120 8.58 -39.01 77.00
CA ARG A 120 7.93 -39.26 75.70
C ARG A 120 7.43 -40.70 75.59
N PRO A 121 6.23 -40.95 75.01
CA PRO A 121 5.80 -42.29 74.66
C PRO A 121 6.66 -42.88 73.54
N PHE A 122 6.97 -44.16 73.64
CA PHE A 122 7.73 -44.91 72.64
C PHE A 122 6.80 -45.39 71.52
N ARG A 123 6.87 -44.74 70.34
CA ARG A 123 6.12 -45.15 69.13
C ARG A 123 6.71 -46.40 68.50
N ILE A 124 6.05 -47.54 68.70
CA ILE A 124 6.39 -48.81 68.06
C ILE A 124 5.89 -48.81 66.61
N ASP A 125 4.67 -48.33 66.40
CA ASP A 125 4.00 -48.24 65.09
C ASP A 125 2.97 -47.10 65.11
N GLY A 126 2.24 -46.88 64.01
CA GLY A 126 1.21 -45.84 63.91
C GLY A 126 0.13 -45.94 65.01
N ASP A 127 -0.34 -47.15 65.32
CA ASP A 127 -1.39 -47.40 66.31
C ASP A 127 -0.86 -47.75 67.72
N ASN A 128 0.46 -47.93 67.89
CA ASN A 128 1.04 -48.55 69.08
C ASN A 128 2.07 -47.63 69.77
N GLU A 129 1.63 -47.00 70.87
CA GLU A 129 2.43 -46.10 71.73
C GLU A 129 2.60 -46.68 73.14
N TRP A 130 3.84 -46.79 73.60
CA TRP A 130 4.18 -47.41 74.88
C TRP A 130 4.76 -46.42 75.90
N HIS A 131 4.22 -46.46 77.12
CA HIS A 131 4.51 -45.50 78.18
C HIS A 131 5.47 -46.13 79.20
N LEU A 132 6.75 -46.23 78.84
CA LEU A 132 7.78 -46.97 79.59
C LEU A 132 7.95 -46.51 81.06
N GLN A 133 7.44 -45.33 81.41
CA GLN A 133 7.57 -44.71 82.73
C GLN A 133 6.38 -44.99 83.67
N ILE A 134 5.23 -45.48 83.16
CA ILE A 134 4.04 -45.80 83.97
C ILE A 134 3.43 -47.12 83.50
N ALA A 135 3.59 -48.17 84.29
CA ALA A 135 2.85 -49.43 84.13
C ALA A 135 1.41 -49.30 84.65
N GLN A 136 0.48 -50.02 84.05
CA GLN A 136 -0.92 -50.11 84.44
C GLN A 136 -1.15 -51.25 85.46
N GLN A 137 -2.28 -51.17 86.17
CA GLN A 137 -2.75 -52.29 86.98
C GLN A 137 -3.12 -53.46 86.05
N LEU A 138 -2.51 -54.64 86.28
CA LEU A 138 -2.60 -55.83 85.42
C LEU A 138 -1.96 -55.69 84.01
N ASP A 139 -1.01 -54.77 83.81
CA ASP A 139 -0.07 -54.92 82.68
C ASP A 139 0.76 -56.20 82.86
N GLY A 140 0.87 -56.99 81.80
CA GLY A 140 1.67 -58.21 81.77
C GLY A 140 3.20 -57.95 81.80
N PRO A 141 4.04 -59.00 81.90
CA PRO A 141 5.50 -58.90 81.95
C PRO A 141 6.17 -58.33 80.68
N PHE A 142 6.02 -57.02 80.46
CA PHE A 142 6.59 -56.26 79.35
C PHE A 142 6.34 -56.94 77.98
N LEU A 143 7.39 -57.21 77.21
CA LEU A 143 7.29 -57.81 75.87
C LEU A 143 6.90 -59.30 75.86
N LEU A 144 6.85 -60.00 77.00
CA LEU A 144 6.64 -61.45 77.02
C LEU A 144 5.22 -61.84 76.57
N GLU A 145 4.20 -61.08 76.96
CA GLU A 145 2.81 -61.29 76.54
C GLU A 145 2.48 -60.66 75.18
N ALA A 146 3.34 -59.78 74.65
CA ALA A 146 3.11 -59.12 73.37
C ALA A 146 3.13 -60.14 72.21
N PRO A 147 2.28 -59.97 71.18
CA PRO A 147 2.33 -60.77 69.95
C PRO A 147 3.72 -60.74 69.30
N GLY A 148 4.15 -61.83 68.66
CA GLY A 148 5.49 -61.94 68.07
C GLY A 148 5.81 -60.83 67.04
N SER A 149 4.80 -60.38 66.29
CA SER A 149 4.90 -59.24 65.37
C SER A 149 5.14 -57.91 66.10
N LEU A 150 4.44 -57.66 67.22
CA LEU A 150 4.65 -56.47 68.03
C LEU A 150 6.02 -56.51 68.73
N ARG A 151 6.47 -57.67 69.22
CA ARG A 151 7.84 -57.88 69.73
C ARG A 151 8.90 -57.52 68.69
N ALA A 152 8.79 -58.09 67.49
CA ALA A 152 9.74 -57.83 66.41
C ALA A 152 9.78 -56.33 66.04
N LYS A 153 8.62 -55.67 65.91
CA LYS A 153 8.53 -54.22 65.67
C LYS A 153 9.14 -53.40 66.80
N THR A 154 8.87 -53.72 68.07
CA THR A 154 9.45 -53.00 69.22
C THR A 154 10.97 -53.13 69.22
N ILE A 155 11.51 -54.34 69.04
CA ILE A 155 12.97 -54.56 69.00
C ILE A 155 13.59 -53.84 67.80
N GLY A 156 12.98 -53.90 66.60
CA GLY A 156 13.44 -53.19 65.40
C GLY A 156 13.34 -51.65 65.49
N ARG A 157 12.45 -51.13 66.34
CA ARG A 157 12.40 -49.70 66.69
C ARG A 157 13.48 -49.32 67.70
N MET A 158 13.70 -50.15 68.74
CA MET A 158 14.74 -49.92 69.76
C MET A 158 16.15 -50.04 69.19
N SER A 159 16.38 -50.92 68.20
CA SER A 159 17.69 -51.10 67.54
C SER A 159 17.95 -50.15 66.37
N GLY A 160 16.94 -49.40 65.93
CA GLY A 160 17.02 -48.60 64.70
C GLY A 160 16.87 -49.39 63.38
N ALA A 161 16.80 -50.73 63.42
CA ALA A 161 16.72 -51.57 62.21
C ALA A 161 15.53 -51.23 61.28
N HIS A 162 14.42 -50.73 61.83
CA HIS A 162 13.26 -50.28 61.06
C HIS A 162 13.57 -49.23 59.97
N TYR A 163 14.64 -48.44 60.09
CA TYR A 163 15.07 -47.53 59.03
C TYR A 163 15.54 -48.28 57.77
N LEU A 164 16.12 -49.47 57.94
CA LEU A 164 16.50 -50.37 56.84
C LEU A 164 15.25 -50.99 56.20
N ASP A 165 14.28 -51.43 57.02
CA ASP A 165 12.99 -51.97 56.53
C ASP A 165 12.18 -50.93 55.73
N MET A 166 12.31 -49.65 56.08
CA MET A 166 11.74 -48.52 55.31
C MET A 166 12.51 -48.32 54.00
N ALA A 167 13.84 -48.19 54.06
CA ALA A 167 14.66 -47.98 52.87
C ALA A 167 14.51 -49.10 51.82
N ILE A 168 14.46 -50.36 52.26
CA ILE A 168 14.21 -51.53 51.39
C ILE A 168 12.84 -51.43 50.70
N ARG A 169 11.80 -51.05 51.45
CA ARG A 169 10.42 -50.91 50.96
C ARG A 169 10.29 -49.81 49.92
N ASP A 170 10.85 -48.64 50.21
CA ASP A 170 10.75 -47.48 49.31
C ASP A 170 11.59 -47.69 48.05
N ALA A 171 12.81 -48.22 48.17
CA ALA A 171 13.62 -48.61 47.00
C ALA A 171 12.92 -49.68 46.13
N SER A 172 12.25 -50.67 46.73
CA SER A 172 11.49 -51.70 46.00
C SER A 172 10.31 -51.10 45.23
N LYS A 173 9.64 -50.12 45.82
CA LYS A 173 8.53 -49.38 45.21
C LYS A 173 8.99 -48.54 44.02
N ASP A 174 10.14 -47.88 44.14
CA ASP A 174 10.73 -47.08 43.06
C ASP A 174 11.22 -47.97 41.90
N VAL A 175 11.88 -49.09 42.19
CA VAL A 175 12.26 -50.09 41.17
C VAL A 175 11.03 -50.57 40.40
N TYR A 176 9.94 -50.92 41.09
CA TYR A 176 8.69 -51.32 40.45
C TYR A 176 8.10 -50.21 39.56
N GLY A 177 8.06 -48.97 40.06
CA GLY A 177 7.56 -47.81 39.31
C GLY A 177 8.37 -47.49 38.06
N LEU A 178 9.70 -47.62 38.13
CA LEU A 178 10.60 -47.47 36.98
C LEU A 178 10.41 -48.60 35.96
N SER A 179 10.29 -49.86 36.40
CA SER A 179 10.03 -50.99 35.50
C SER A 179 8.73 -50.83 34.69
N GLN A 180 7.65 -50.34 35.31
CA GLN A 180 6.40 -50.06 34.60
C GLN A 180 6.55 -48.93 33.57
N ARG A 181 7.25 -47.84 33.93
CA ARG A 181 7.53 -46.72 33.00
C ARG A 181 8.36 -47.16 31.79
N ILE A 182 9.36 -48.02 31.99
CA ILE A 182 10.17 -48.59 30.90
C ILE A 182 9.27 -49.40 29.95
N LYS A 183 8.42 -50.29 30.49
CA LYS A 183 7.48 -51.10 29.69
C LYS A 183 6.49 -50.24 28.90
N GLN A 184 5.96 -49.16 29.49
CA GLN A 184 5.10 -48.21 28.81
C GLN A 184 5.82 -47.49 27.67
N LYS A 185 7.04 -46.98 27.91
CA LYS A 185 7.82 -46.28 26.88
C LYS A 185 8.29 -47.20 25.75
N GLN A 186 8.51 -48.49 26.02
CA GLN A 186 8.76 -49.48 24.97
C GLN A 186 7.53 -49.65 24.06
N ALA A 187 6.31 -49.71 24.63
CA ALA A 187 5.08 -49.79 23.83
C ALA A 187 4.88 -48.53 22.95
N GLU A 188 5.06 -47.33 23.53
CA GLU A 188 5.00 -46.06 22.78
C GLU A 188 6.00 -46.00 21.61
N VAL A 189 7.20 -46.58 21.78
CA VAL A 189 8.23 -46.63 20.73
C VAL A 189 7.85 -47.57 19.59
N GLU A 190 7.26 -48.74 19.86
CA GLU A 190 6.78 -49.64 18.79
C GLU A 190 5.51 -49.10 18.09
N GLU A 191 4.64 -48.40 18.82
CA GLU A 191 3.51 -47.67 18.22
C GLU A 191 4.01 -46.54 17.31
N ALA A 192 4.99 -45.74 17.74
CA ALA A 192 5.60 -44.70 16.92
C ALA A 192 6.29 -45.27 15.67
N LYS A 193 7.01 -46.40 15.78
CA LYS A 193 7.62 -47.08 14.63
C LYS A 193 6.58 -47.58 13.63
N THR A 194 5.52 -48.23 14.09
CA THR A 194 4.45 -48.75 13.20
C THR A 194 3.66 -47.61 12.55
N ALA A 195 3.47 -46.48 13.24
CA ALA A 195 2.91 -45.25 12.66
C ALA A 195 3.85 -44.57 11.64
N LEU A 196 5.18 -44.75 11.74
CA LEU A 196 6.16 -44.19 10.80
C LEU A 196 6.36 -45.02 9.53
N ALA A 197 6.20 -46.35 9.57
CA ALA A 197 6.42 -47.24 8.41
C ALA A 197 5.71 -46.83 7.10
N PRO A 198 4.46 -46.28 7.09
CA PRO A 198 3.84 -45.75 5.87
C PRO A 198 4.60 -44.60 5.20
N PHE A 199 5.48 -43.92 5.94
CA PHE A 199 6.22 -42.74 5.51
C PHE A 199 7.66 -43.06 5.06
N ASP A 200 8.14 -44.30 5.17
CA ASP A 200 9.50 -44.71 4.73
C ASP A 200 9.78 -44.36 3.25
N GLY A 201 8.75 -44.41 2.41
CA GLY A 201 8.83 -44.05 0.99
C GLY A 201 8.89 -42.54 0.69
N LEU A 202 8.74 -41.67 1.69
CA LEU A 202 8.48 -40.23 1.47
C LEU A 202 9.71 -39.47 0.94
N GLU A 203 10.92 -39.79 1.38
CA GLU A 203 12.16 -39.24 0.78
C GLU A 203 12.37 -39.72 -0.67
N ALA A 204 11.95 -40.95 -0.99
CA ALA A 204 11.95 -41.46 -2.38
C ALA A 204 10.85 -40.82 -3.26
N ALA A 205 9.76 -40.31 -2.66
CA ALA A 205 8.76 -39.51 -3.35
C ALA A 205 9.25 -38.07 -3.59
N LYS A 206 9.75 -37.42 -2.54
CA LYS A 206 10.36 -36.07 -2.54
C LYS A 206 11.46 -35.95 -3.60
N THR A 207 12.45 -36.85 -3.61
CA THR A 207 13.54 -36.84 -4.60
C THR A 207 13.09 -37.10 -6.05
N LYS A 208 11.91 -37.71 -6.29
CA LYS A 208 11.28 -37.77 -7.62
C LYS A 208 10.60 -36.44 -7.97
N LEU A 209 9.95 -35.81 -6.99
CA LEU A 209 9.25 -34.53 -7.11
C LEU A 209 10.23 -33.37 -7.40
N ASP A 210 11.36 -33.32 -6.71
CA ASP A 210 12.46 -32.35 -6.94
C ASP A 210 13.01 -32.46 -8.37
N LYS A 211 13.25 -33.69 -8.84
CA LYS A 211 13.65 -33.98 -10.23
C LYS A 211 12.56 -33.59 -11.25
N GLY A 212 11.28 -33.61 -10.83
CA GLY A 212 10.15 -33.09 -11.60
C GLY A 212 10.19 -31.55 -11.69
N PHE A 213 10.40 -30.86 -10.58
CA PHE A 213 10.49 -29.40 -10.55
C PHE A 213 11.68 -28.85 -11.35
N GLU A 214 12.87 -29.48 -11.29
CA GLU A 214 13.99 -29.05 -12.13
C GLU A 214 13.71 -29.26 -13.63
N LYS A 215 13.06 -30.37 -14.02
CA LYS A 215 12.61 -30.54 -15.41
C LYS A 215 11.58 -29.47 -15.83
N LEU A 216 10.65 -29.11 -14.94
CA LEU A 216 9.68 -28.05 -15.18
C LEU A 216 10.35 -26.66 -15.31
N ARG A 217 11.35 -26.39 -14.47
CA ARG A 217 12.16 -25.16 -14.49
C ARG A 217 12.94 -25.03 -15.80
N LEU A 218 13.59 -26.10 -16.25
CA LEU A 218 14.27 -26.15 -17.55
C LEU A 218 13.29 -25.98 -18.73
N ALA A 219 12.11 -26.60 -18.67
CA ALA A 219 11.07 -26.45 -19.69
C ALA A 219 10.55 -25.00 -19.79
N LYS A 220 10.30 -24.33 -18.65
CA LYS A 220 9.93 -22.89 -18.63
C LYS A 220 11.04 -22.02 -19.22
N ALA A 221 12.29 -22.21 -18.83
CA ALA A 221 13.42 -21.45 -19.38
C ALA A 221 13.59 -21.66 -20.90
N ALA A 222 13.32 -22.86 -21.42
CA ALA A 222 13.29 -23.14 -22.85
C ALA A 222 12.10 -22.46 -23.56
N GLN A 223 10.91 -22.44 -22.93
CA GLN A 223 9.72 -21.74 -23.43
C GLN A 223 9.95 -20.22 -23.50
N ASP A 224 10.55 -19.61 -22.48
CA ASP A 224 10.91 -18.19 -22.46
C ASP A 224 11.95 -17.84 -23.54
N ARG A 225 12.94 -18.73 -23.75
CA ARG A 225 13.92 -18.59 -24.83
C ARG A 225 13.26 -18.67 -26.21
N LEU A 226 12.30 -19.59 -26.40
CA LEU A 226 11.52 -19.70 -27.63
C LEU A 226 10.64 -18.46 -27.86
N ALA A 227 10.03 -17.90 -26.82
CA ALA A 227 9.24 -16.67 -26.91
C ALA A 227 10.12 -15.47 -27.33
N LYS A 228 11.30 -15.31 -26.72
CA LYS A 228 12.28 -14.28 -27.11
C LYS A 228 12.76 -14.47 -28.56
N LEU A 229 13.07 -15.70 -28.97
CA LEU A 229 13.46 -15.99 -30.35
C LEU A 229 12.34 -15.67 -31.36
N LYS A 230 11.08 -15.96 -31.05
CA LYS A 230 9.93 -15.56 -31.89
C LYS A 230 9.79 -14.04 -32.02
N GLN A 231 9.95 -13.30 -30.92
CA GLN A 231 9.96 -11.83 -30.94
C GLN A 231 11.12 -11.26 -31.77
N TRP A 232 12.32 -11.84 -31.64
CA TRP A 232 13.50 -11.42 -32.41
C TRP A 232 13.35 -11.74 -33.90
N HIS A 233 12.75 -12.88 -34.25
CA HIS A 233 12.46 -13.25 -35.63
C HIS A 233 11.41 -12.31 -36.27
N ALA A 234 10.36 -11.93 -35.54
CA ALA A 234 9.40 -10.93 -36.00
C ALA A 234 10.08 -9.57 -36.27
N ARG A 235 10.88 -9.07 -35.32
CA ARG A 235 11.67 -7.84 -35.49
C ARG A 235 12.67 -7.92 -36.65
N TYR A 236 13.27 -9.08 -36.89
CA TYR A 236 14.16 -9.30 -38.03
C TYR A 236 13.42 -9.17 -39.36
N ILE A 237 12.19 -9.71 -39.46
CA ILE A 237 11.33 -9.56 -40.65
C ILE A 237 10.94 -8.09 -40.84
N GLU A 238 10.56 -7.39 -39.77
CA GLU A 238 10.23 -5.96 -39.80
C GLU A 238 11.42 -5.11 -40.28
N LEU A 239 12.60 -5.30 -39.69
CA LEU A 239 13.84 -4.62 -40.08
C LEU A 239 14.26 -4.95 -41.51
N THR A 240 14.08 -6.20 -41.97
CA THR A 240 14.40 -6.60 -43.35
C THR A 240 13.46 -5.93 -44.36
N ARG A 241 12.17 -5.79 -44.03
CA ARG A 241 11.19 -5.04 -44.84
C ARG A 241 11.52 -3.54 -44.86
N ALA A 242 11.74 -2.93 -43.70
CA ALA A 242 12.10 -1.52 -43.58
C ALA A 242 13.40 -1.20 -44.32
N LYS A 243 14.39 -2.10 -44.28
CA LYS A 243 15.61 -1.96 -45.09
C LYS A 243 15.31 -2.04 -46.59
N ALA A 244 14.56 -3.03 -47.05
CA ALA A 244 14.21 -3.17 -48.48
C ALA A 244 13.37 -1.98 -49.00
N GLU A 245 12.59 -1.33 -48.14
CA GLU A 245 11.84 -0.12 -48.46
C GLU A 245 12.72 1.13 -48.48
N ALA A 246 13.67 1.25 -47.53
CA ALA A 246 14.69 2.30 -47.55
C ALA A 246 15.67 2.17 -48.74
N ASP A 247 16.07 0.95 -49.09
CA ASP A 247 16.89 0.66 -50.27
C ASP A 247 16.12 1.07 -51.57
N LYS A 248 14.82 0.76 -51.68
CA LYS A 248 13.96 1.26 -52.79
C LYS A 248 13.85 2.79 -52.83
N GLN A 249 13.68 3.45 -51.69
CA GLN A 249 13.64 4.92 -51.62
C GLN A 249 14.99 5.51 -52.08
N LYS A 250 16.10 4.94 -51.63
CA LYS A 250 17.45 5.31 -52.06
C LYS A 250 17.63 5.12 -53.58
N ASP A 251 17.19 4.01 -54.15
CA ASP A 251 17.25 3.76 -55.59
C ASP A 251 16.41 4.78 -56.39
N SER A 252 15.25 5.19 -55.87
CA SER A 252 14.42 6.23 -56.51
C SER A 252 15.05 7.64 -56.47
N VAL A 253 15.90 7.90 -55.47
CA VAL A 253 16.65 9.18 -55.31
C VAL A 253 18.04 9.12 -55.98
N ALA A 254 18.51 7.94 -56.40
CA ALA A 254 19.84 7.76 -56.99
C ALA A 254 20.07 8.59 -58.27
N GLN A 255 19.00 8.96 -58.99
CA GLN A 255 19.08 9.82 -60.19
C GLN A 255 18.89 11.32 -59.90
N LEU A 256 18.72 11.76 -58.65
CA LEU A 256 18.38 13.15 -58.34
C LEU A 256 19.42 14.15 -58.86
N ALA A 257 20.72 13.84 -58.71
CA ALA A 257 21.80 14.67 -59.25
C ALA A 257 21.80 14.72 -60.79
N ASP A 258 21.42 13.61 -61.44
CA ASP A 258 21.29 13.52 -62.89
C ASP A 258 20.09 14.35 -63.38
N TRP A 259 19.02 14.44 -62.58
CA TRP A 259 17.85 15.28 -62.83
C TRP A 259 18.15 16.77 -62.60
N GLU A 260 18.94 17.10 -61.57
CA GLU A 260 19.41 18.46 -61.27
C GLU A 260 20.27 19.02 -62.41
N ILE A 261 21.27 18.25 -62.89
CA ILE A 261 22.10 18.60 -64.06
C ILE A 261 21.24 18.76 -65.34
N ARG A 262 20.21 17.93 -65.53
CA ARG A 262 19.27 18.06 -66.66
C ARG A 262 18.38 19.30 -66.52
N TYR A 263 17.96 19.64 -65.31
CA TYR A 263 17.17 20.83 -65.01
C TYR A 263 17.96 22.12 -65.26
N GLU A 264 19.21 22.22 -64.79
CA GLU A 264 20.09 23.35 -65.09
C GLU A 264 20.30 23.51 -66.61
N ARG A 265 20.53 22.41 -67.34
CA ARG A 265 20.62 22.42 -68.81
C ARG A 265 19.33 22.90 -69.48
N LEU A 266 18.16 22.49 -68.97
CA LEU A 266 16.86 22.96 -69.46
C LEU A 266 16.64 24.45 -69.18
N CYS A 267 17.04 24.96 -68.01
CA CYS A 267 17.01 26.38 -67.69
C CYS A 267 17.95 27.18 -68.63
N ALA A 268 19.16 26.69 -68.87
CA ALA A 268 20.10 27.30 -69.81
C ALA A 268 19.54 27.33 -71.25
N LEU A 269 18.93 26.22 -71.70
CA LEU A 269 18.28 26.12 -73.02
C LEU A 269 17.02 27.01 -73.13
N ALA A 270 16.26 27.20 -72.05
CA ALA A 270 15.15 28.14 -72.03
C ALA A 270 15.63 29.60 -72.16
N VAL A 271 16.76 29.94 -71.52
CA VAL A 271 17.39 31.27 -71.65
C VAL A 271 17.97 31.50 -73.05
N THR A 272 18.61 30.51 -73.68
CA THR A 272 19.09 30.66 -75.06
C THR A 272 17.95 30.72 -76.06
N ASN A 273 16.90 29.90 -75.91
CA ASN A 273 15.71 29.99 -76.75
C ASN A 273 15.03 31.37 -76.65
N LYS A 274 14.92 31.93 -75.43
CA LYS A 274 14.38 33.29 -75.22
C LYS A 274 15.25 34.39 -75.85
N ARG A 275 16.57 34.21 -75.95
CA ARG A 275 17.45 35.10 -76.74
C ARG A 275 17.26 34.91 -78.25
N LEU A 276 17.11 33.67 -78.72
CA LEU A 276 16.88 33.36 -80.13
C LEU A 276 15.54 33.90 -80.64
N SER A 277 14.46 33.83 -79.83
CA SER A 277 13.17 34.44 -80.18
C SER A 277 13.26 35.97 -80.25
N GLN A 278 13.99 36.61 -79.32
CA GLN A 278 14.25 38.05 -79.36
C GLN A 278 15.08 38.47 -80.60
N LEU A 279 16.07 37.66 -80.99
CA LEU A 279 16.83 37.89 -82.22
C LEU A 279 15.97 37.68 -83.48
N ALA A 280 15.07 36.70 -83.48
CA ALA A 280 14.12 36.49 -84.58
C ALA A 280 13.12 37.66 -84.72
N GLU A 281 12.60 38.18 -83.61
CA GLU A 281 11.77 39.40 -83.62
C GLU A 281 12.54 40.64 -84.13
N GLN A 282 13.81 40.79 -83.76
CA GLN A 282 14.67 41.87 -84.26
C GLN A 282 14.95 41.70 -85.76
N TRP A 283 15.21 40.48 -86.23
CA TRP A 283 15.47 40.19 -87.64
C TRP A 283 14.22 40.42 -88.50
N ALA A 284 13.04 39.99 -88.04
CA ALA A 284 11.76 40.25 -88.71
C ALA A 284 11.39 41.74 -88.75
N ARG A 285 11.83 42.55 -87.76
CA ARG A 285 11.75 44.02 -87.85
C ARG A 285 12.70 44.56 -88.92
N LEU A 286 13.99 44.17 -88.89
CA LEU A 286 14.98 44.64 -89.87
C LEU A 286 14.64 44.26 -91.32
N GLU A 287 14.05 43.09 -91.54
CA GLU A 287 13.54 42.66 -92.85
C GLU A 287 12.34 43.50 -93.31
N LYS A 288 11.43 43.84 -92.37
CA LYS A 288 10.32 44.76 -92.62
C LYS A 288 10.80 46.19 -92.91
N ASP A 289 11.79 46.67 -92.17
CA ASP A 289 12.38 47.98 -92.36
C ASP A 289 13.11 48.04 -93.71
N SER A 290 13.91 47.02 -94.05
CA SER A 290 14.58 46.85 -95.35
C SER A 290 13.58 46.82 -96.53
N SER A 291 12.49 46.06 -96.42
CA SER A 291 11.45 46.01 -97.45
C SER A 291 10.62 47.29 -97.54
N THR A 292 10.48 48.07 -96.46
CA THR A 292 9.96 49.44 -96.59
C THR A 292 10.98 50.38 -97.25
N CYS A 293 12.27 50.27 -96.97
CA CYS A 293 13.31 51.06 -97.64
C CYS A 293 13.35 50.80 -99.16
N SER A 294 13.21 49.55 -99.62
CA SER A 294 13.12 49.25 -101.06
C SER A 294 11.82 49.77 -101.70
N LEU A 295 10.71 49.78 -100.96
CA LEU A 295 9.46 50.41 -101.38
C LEU A 295 9.54 51.95 -101.43
N TRP A 296 10.31 52.58 -100.56
CA TRP A 296 10.59 54.03 -100.63
C TRP A 296 11.53 54.36 -101.79
N LEU A 297 12.59 53.57 -101.99
CA LEU A 297 13.52 53.73 -103.13
C LEU A 297 12.82 53.61 -104.49
N SER A 298 11.90 52.64 -104.65
CA SER A 298 11.13 52.51 -105.89
C SER A 298 10.13 53.65 -106.10
N LYS A 299 9.61 54.27 -105.03
CA LYS A 299 8.78 55.49 -105.11
C LYS A 299 9.58 56.76 -105.43
N THR A 300 10.85 56.85 -105.01
CA THR A 300 11.70 58.01 -105.31
C THR A 300 12.38 57.92 -106.68
N ALA A 301 12.43 56.75 -107.32
CA ALA A 301 13.12 56.51 -108.59
C ALA A 301 12.61 57.31 -109.82
N GLN A 302 11.49 58.03 -109.70
CA GLN A 302 10.94 58.93 -110.75
C GLN A 302 10.98 60.42 -110.37
N VAL A 303 11.64 60.79 -109.26
CA VAL A 303 11.75 62.21 -108.86
C VAL A 303 12.65 63.00 -109.82
N ASP A 304 13.76 62.41 -110.29
CA ASP A 304 14.67 63.07 -111.22
C ASP A 304 14.04 63.30 -112.61
N SER A 305 13.22 62.37 -113.11
CA SER A 305 12.50 62.52 -114.37
C SER A 305 11.30 63.48 -114.28
N ALA A 306 10.67 63.60 -113.10
CA ALA A 306 9.70 64.66 -112.84
C ALA A 306 10.36 66.05 -112.81
N TYR A 307 11.60 66.14 -112.30
CA TYR A 307 12.36 67.39 -112.23
C TYR A 307 12.86 67.86 -113.60
N SER A 308 13.32 66.96 -114.47
CA SER A 308 13.70 67.32 -115.86
C SER A 308 12.49 67.80 -116.68
N LEU A 309 11.34 67.12 -116.58
CA LEU A 309 10.13 67.53 -117.28
C LEU A 309 9.63 68.92 -116.83
N HIS A 310 9.82 69.26 -115.54
CA HIS A 310 9.53 70.61 -115.03
C HIS A 310 10.46 71.69 -115.60
N GLN A 311 11.75 71.38 -115.82
CA GLN A 311 12.69 72.30 -116.49
C GLN A 311 12.28 72.58 -117.94
N GLU A 312 11.88 71.56 -118.70
CA GLU A 312 11.46 71.71 -120.11
C GLU A 312 10.20 72.58 -120.23
N ILE A 313 9.17 72.32 -119.41
CA ILE A 313 7.94 73.12 -119.37
C ILE A 313 8.24 74.58 -119.00
N ARG A 314 9.17 74.82 -118.07
CA ARG A 314 9.59 76.18 -117.65
C ARG A 314 10.33 76.94 -118.77
N ASN A 315 11.06 76.24 -119.63
CA ASN A 315 11.79 76.84 -120.76
C ASN A 315 10.84 77.26 -121.90
N GLU A 316 9.84 76.45 -122.27
CA GLU A 316 8.84 76.89 -123.24
C GLU A 316 7.87 77.96 -122.68
N ALA A 317 7.51 77.90 -121.39
CA ALA A 317 6.71 78.95 -120.76
C ALA A 317 7.41 80.32 -120.82
N THR A 318 8.72 80.39 -120.59
CA THR A 318 9.49 81.64 -120.71
C THR A 318 9.69 82.10 -122.16
N ARG A 319 9.70 81.17 -123.13
CA ARG A 319 9.70 81.46 -124.57
C ARG A 319 8.39 82.15 -125.01
N TYR A 320 7.25 81.64 -124.56
CA TYR A 320 5.92 82.19 -124.86
C TYR A 320 5.73 83.62 -124.30
N VAL A 321 6.21 83.88 -123.07
CA VAL A 321 6.15 85.21 -122.43
C VAL A 321 7.00 86.25 -123.18
N ARG A 322 8.18 85.87 -123.71
CA ARG A 322 9.00 86.79 -124.54
C ARG A 322 8.30 87.17 -125.84
N LEU A 323 7.71 86.22 -126.57
CA LEU A 323 7.02 86.47 -127.84
C LEU A 323 5.76 87.33 -127.67
N THR A 324 4.98 87.09 -126.62
CA THR A 324 3.79 87.91 -126.32
C THR A 324 4.15 89.33 -125.89
N THR A 325 5.27 89.54 -125.19
CA THR A 325 5.75 90.88 -124.80
C THR A 325 6.19 91.72 -126.01
N LEU A 326 6.98 91.16 -126.92
CA LEU A 326 7.44 91.83 -128.14
C LEU A 326 6.29 92.26 -129.07
N LYS A 327 5.25 91.40 -129.19
CA LYS A 327 4.04 91.72 -129.96
C LYS A 327 3.22 92.86 -129.35
N ARG A 328 3.30 93.06 -128.03
CA ARG A 328 2.59 94.13 -127.31
C ARG A 328 3.31 95.47 -127.43
N GLN A 329 4.64 95.47 -127.52
CA GLN A 329 5.46 96.68 -127.66
C GLN A 329 5.39 97.29 -129.07
N THR A 330 5.33 96.48 -130.13
CA THR A 330 5.19 96.99 -131.50
C THR A 330 3.83 97.61 -131.79
N GLN A 331 2.76 97.16 -131.12
CA GLN A 331 1.43 97.77 -131.25
C GLN A 331 1.36 99.14 -130.56
N ALA A 332 1.85 99.23 -129.31
CA ALA A 332 1.79 100.44 -128.50
C ALA A 332 2.51 101.67 -129.10
N ILE A 333 3.51 101.45 -129.97
CA ILE A 333 4.22 102.54 -130.66
C ILE A 333 3.36 103.15 -131.78
N LYS A 334 2.57 102.35 -132.51
CA LYS A 334 1.66 102.87 -133.56
C LYS A 334 0.47 103.63 -133.00
N ASP A 335 -0.09 103.15 -131.89
CA ASP A 335 -1.31 103.74 -131.31
C ASP A 335 -1.01 105.11 -130.62
N ASN A 336 0.23 105.34 -130.19
CA ASN A 336 0.70 106.63 -129.65
C ASN A 336 0.85 107.74 -130.71
N GLU A 337 1.18 107.38 -131.96
CA GLU A 337 1.41 108.38 -133.03
C GLU A 337 0.08 108.99 -133.53
N GLN A 338 -1.01 108.21 -133.49
CA GLN A 338 -2.35 108.65 -133.91
C GLN A 338 -3.15 109.37 -132.82
N THR A 339 -2.77 109.22 -131.55
CA THR A 339 -3.49 109.84 -130.42
C THR A 339 -3.05 111.29 -130.16
N LEU A 340 -1.80 111.64 -130.47
CA LEU A 340 -1.26 112.99 -130.20
C LEU A 340 -1.89 114.10 -131.07
N THR A 341 -2.41 113.78 -132.26
CA THR A 341 -3.03 114.77 -133.17
C THR A 341 -4.53 114.98 -132.94
N LYS A 342 -5.24 114.04 -132.31
CA LYS A 342 -6.67 114.19 -131.96
C LYS A 342 -6.91 114.88 -130.62
N ALA A 343 -5.89 115.00 -129.77
CA ALA A 343 -5.96 115.67 -128.47
C ALA A 343 -6.15 117.21 -128.53
N MET A 344 -6.26 117.82 -129.72
CA MET A 344 -6.62 119.23 -129.89
C MET A 344 -8.11 119.48 -130.23
N ALA A 345 -8.98 118.46 -130.23
CA ALA A 345 -10.39 118.62 -130.57
C ALA A 345 -11.37 117.95 -129.58
N GLN A 346 -12.00 118.79 -128.75
CA GLN A 346 -13.32 118.59 -128.08
C GLN A 346 -13.35 117.71 -126.80
N THR A 347 -14.40 117.89 -125.98
CA THR A 347 -14.41 117.65 -124.51
C THR A 347 -15.78 117.17 -123.94
N ALA A 348 -15.79 116.57 -122.71
CA ALA A 348 -16.96 116.15 -121.85
C ALA A 348 -17.67 114.78 -122.18
N PHE A 349 -18.50 114.08 -121.36
CA PHE A 349 -18.80 113.89 -119.89
C PHE A 349 -20.09 112.99 -119.76
N VAL A 350 -20.42 112.04 -118.83
CA VAL A 350 -19.79 111.42 -117.62
C VAL A 350 -20.15 109.91 -117.41
N GLN A 351 -21.02 109.48 -116.45
CA GLN A 351 -21.20 108.10 -115.91
C GLN A 351 -22.53 107.90 -115.12
N SER A 352 -22.91 106.64 -114.71
CA SER A 352 -23.26 106.26 -113.29
C SER A 352 -23.93 104.87 -113.02
N LEU A 353 -23.67 104.29 -111.81
CA LEU A 353 -24.48 103.34 -110.95
C LEU A 353 -24.83 101.90 -111.48
N ASP A 354 -25.31 100.87 -110.70
CA ASP A 354 -25.65 100.66 -109.26
C ASP A 354 -25.24 99.22 -108.69
N ARG A 355 -25.99 98.57 -107.75
CA ARG A 355 -25.49 97.51 -106.82
C ARG A 355 -26.59 96.68 -106.09
N LYS A 356 -26.47 95.33 -105.92
CA LYS A 356 -27.18 94.57 -104.84
C LYS A 356 -26.76 93.09 -104.60
N GLN A 357 -27.06 92.62 -103.37
CA GLN A 357 -27.01 91.25 -102.79
C GLN A 357 -25.74 90.78 -102.03
N LEU A 358 -25.98 90.29 -100.80
CA LEU A 358 -25.05 89.74 -99.79
C LEU A 358 -25.88 89.07 -98.65
N VAL A 359 -25.23 88.40 -97.69
CA VAL A 359 -25.77 87.81 -96.43
C VAL A 359 -26.70 86.57 -96.56
N ARG A 360 -26.17 85.34 -96.32
CA ARG A 360 -27.00 84.17 -95.91
C ARG A 360 -26.32 82.87 -95.37
N MET A 361 -25.01 82.81 -95.07
CA MET A 361 -24.31 81.52 -94.82
C MET A 361 -23.31 81.49 -93.63
N GLU A 362 -23.68 81.98 -92.44
CA GLU A 362 -22.77 81.94 -91.27
C GLU A 362 -23.23 81.11 -90.05
N GLU A 363 -24.50 80.69 -89.96
CA GLU A 363 -25.07 80.21 -88.68
C GLU A 363 -24.97 78.69 -88.41
N GLU A 364 -24.96 77.83 -89.44
CA GLU A 364 -25.11 76.37 -89.25
C GLU A 364 -23.85 75.65 -88.74
N LYS A 365 -22.66 76.28 -88.79
CA LYS A 365 -21.38 75.59 -88.52
C LYS A 365 -21.16 75.25 -87.04
N ALA A 366 -21.85 75.92 -86.11
CA ALA A 366 -21.51 75.90 -84.68
C ALA A 366 -22.15 74.75 -83.85
N LYS A 367 -23.13 74.02 -84.37
CA LYS A 367 -23.87 72.98 -83.60
C LYS A 367 -23.17 71.61 -83.55
N LYS A 368 -22.37 71.26 -84.57
CA LYS A 368 -21.84 69.90 -84.75
C LYS A 368 -20.85 69.50 -83.64
N ASP A 369 -19.89 70.38 -83.34
CA ASP A 369 -18.71 70.05 -82.53
C ASP A 369 -18.99 69.82 -81.03
N ARG A 370 -20.22 70.11 -80.56
CA ARG A 370 -20.61 69.89 -79.15
C ARG A 370 -21.10 68.46 -78.84
N LEU A 371 -21.64 67.73 -79.82
CA LEU A 371 -22.29 66.43 -79.56
C LEU A 371 -21.29 65.26 -79.47
N GLU A 372 -20.22 65.26 -80.27
CA GLU A 372 -19.25 64.15 -80.30
C GLU A 372 -18.42 63.98 -79.01
N LYS A 373 -18.39 65.01 -78.14
CA LYS A 373 -17.66 64.96 -76.86
C LYS A 373 -18.41 64.24 -75.73
N LEU A 374 -19.73 64.39 -75.64
CA LEU A 374 -20.50 63.81 -74.53
C LEU A 374 -20.62 62.28 -74.62
N ALA A 375 -20.78 61.75 -75.83
CA ALA A 375 -20.99 60.31 -76.05
C ALA A 375 -19.84 59.43 -75.49
N ARG A 376 -18.60 59.93 -75.54
CA ARG A 376 -17.41 59.18 -75.11
C ARG A 376 -17.28 59.04 -73.59
N GLN A 377 -17.88 59.94 -72.82
CA GLN A 377 -17.78 59.90 -71.35
C GLN A 377 -18.78 58.93 -70.71
N TRP A 378 -19.95 58.71 -71.33
CA TRP A 378 -21.01 57.87 -70.77
C TRP A 378 -20.70 56.37 -70.76
N GLN A 379 -20.02 55.86 -71.80
CA GLN A 379 -19.68 54.43 -71.89
C GLN A 379 -18.67 53.98 -70.83
N GLN A 380 -17.83 54.88 -70.32
CA GLN A 380 -16.73 54.53 -69.41
C GLN A 380 -17.25 54.29 -67.98
N THR A 381 -18.14 55.15 -67.49
CA THR A 381 -18.69 55.06 -66.12
C THR A 381 -19.61 53.85 -65.90
N GLN A 382 -20.19 53.28 -66.96
CA GLN A 382 -21.10 52.13 -66.80
C GLN A 382 -20.39 50.81 -66.47
N HIS A 383 -19.09 50.69 -66.79
CA HIS A 383 -18.32 49.46 -66.59
C HIS A 383 -17.74 49.33 -65.16
N GLU A 384 -17.59 50.44 -64.44
CA GLU A 384 -17.06 50.48 -63.07
C GLU A 384 -18.13 50.15 -62.01
N TYR A 385 -19.40 50.39 -62.31
CA TYR A 385 -20.51 50.15 -61.37
C TYR A 385 -20.90 48.67 -61.23
N THR A 386 -20.66 47.85 -62.26
CA THR A 386 -21.05 46.42 -62.25
C THR A 386 -20.04 45.53 -61.52
N SER A 387 -18.75 45.86 -61.51
CA SER A 387 -17.70 45.08 -60.86
C SER A 387 -17.78 45.17 -59.32
N VAL A 388 -17.94 46.38 -58.79
CA VAL A 388 -17.99 46.66 -57.33
C VAL A 388 -19.19 45.99 -56.65
N LYS A 389 -20.29 45.76 -57.39
CA LYS A 389 -21.52 45.17 -56.82
C LYS A 389 -21.43 43.64 -56.62
N ALA A 390 -20.51 42.96 -57.32
CA ALA A 390 -20.35 41.51 -57.22
C ALA A 390 -19.55 41.09 -55.96
N THR A 391 -18.44 41.77 -55.68
CA THR A 391 -17.51 41.44 -54.58
C THR A 391 -18.07 41.70 -53.18
N SER A 392 -19.19 42.41 -53.04
CA SER A 392 -19.84 42.67 -51.75
C SER A 392 -20.73 41.52 -51.24
N ALA A 393 -20.94 40.45 -52.02
CA ALA A 393 -21.94 39.42 -51.72
C ALA A 393 -21.44 38.22 -50.88
N GLU A 394 -20.14 37.89 -50.93
CA GLU A 394 -19.61 36.62 -50.41
C GLU A 394 -19.13 36.67 -48.94
N LEU A 395 -19.03 37.87 -48.33
CA LEU A 395 -18.42 38.06 -47.01
C LEU A 395 -19.43 38.11 -45.85
N LYS A 396 -20.09 36.97 -45.57
CA LYS A 396 -20.80 36.70 -44.30
C LYS A 396 -20.65 35.24 -43.87
N GLY A 397 -19.76 34.95 -42.90
CA GLY A 397 -19.66 33.61 -42.29
C GLY A 397 -18.44 33.32 -41.41
N THR A 398 -17.40 34.15 -41.44
CA THR A 398 -16.10 33.86 -40.80
C THR A 398 -16.10 33.81 -39.27
N ASP A 399 -16.93 34.62 -38.59
CA ASP A 399 -16.94 34.67 -37.10
C ASP A 399 -17.57 33.44 -36.43
N GLN A 400 -18.46 32.71 -37.13
CA GLN A 400 -19.27 31.67 -36.50
C GLN A 400 -18.52 30.34 -36.38
N ALA A 401 -17.69 30.00 -37.37
CA ALA A 401 -16.84 28.81 -37.36
C ALA A 401 -15.75 28.87 -36.27
N ALA A 402 -15.18 30.06 -36.02
CA ALA A 402 -14.10 30.26 -35.05
C ALA A 402 -14.54 29.99 -33.58
N ARG A 403 -15.82 30.18 -33.27
CA ARG A 403 -16.36 29.93 -31.91
C ARG A 403 -16.56 28.44 -31.64
N GLN A 404 -17.21 27.73 -32.59
CA GLN A 404 -17.48 26.29 -32.47
C GLN A 404 -16.20 25.46 -32.34
N LEU A 405 -15.11 25.87 -33.00
CA LEU A 405 -13.81 25.18 -32.90
C LEU A 405 -13.24 25.22 -31.47
N ASN A 406 -13.39 26.34 -30.76
CA ASN A 406 -12.87 26.50 -29.39
C ASN A 406 -13.70 25.73 -28.35
N GLU A 407 -15.03 25.68 -28.50
CA GLU A 407 -15.90 24.88 -27.62
C GLU A 407 -15.61 23.37 -27.74
N ALA A 408 -15.29 22.88 -28.94
CA ALA A 408 -14.88 21.49 -29.17
C ALA A 408 -13.53 21.12 -28.49
N ILE A 409 -12.62 22.09 -28.34
CA ILE A 409 -11.30 21.89 -27.72
C ILE A 409 -11.40 21.83 -26.18
N GLU A 410 -12.21 22.67 -25.54
CA GLU A 410 -12.38 22.60 -24.07
C GLU A 410 -13.23 21.41 -23.64
N THR A 411 -14.26 21.04 -24.41
CA THR A 411 -15.07 19.85 -24.10
C THR A 411 -14.26 18.54 -24.21
N THR A 412 -13.30 18.44 -25.14
CA THR A 412 -12.40 17.27 -25.22
C THR A 412 -11.40 17.22 -24.06
N LYS A 413 -10.86 18.36 -23.59
CA LYS A 413 -10.03 18.42 -22.37
C LYS A 413 -10.79 17.98 -21.12
N LEU A 414 -12.06 18.42 -20.98
CA LEU A 414 -12.91 18.03 -19.86
C LEU A 414 -13.20 16.52 -19.84
N LEU A 415 -13.46 15.93 -21.03
CA LEU A 415 -13.71 14.50 -21.19
C LEU A 415 -12.47 13.63 -20.90
N MET A 416 -11.26 14.13 -21.16
CA MET A 416 -10.02 13.46 -20.71
C MET A 416 -9.92 13.43 -19.18
N LYS A 417 -10.09 14.57 -18.49
CA LYS A 417 -10.05 14.63 -17.02
C LYS A 417 -11.08 13.69 -16.37
N LEU A 418 -12.29 13.63 -16.91
CA LEU A 418 -13.34 12.72 -16.42
C LEU A 418 -13.00 11.23 -16.61
N LYS A 419 -12.24 10.86 -17.65
CA LYS A 419 -11.74 9.48 -17.80
C LYS A 419 -10.70 9.12 -16.75
N ASP A 420 -9.77 10.02 -16.44
CA ASP A 420 -8.77 9.79 -15.39
C ASP A 420 -9.38 9.72 -14.00
N TYR A 421 -10.33 10.61 -13.64
CA TYR A 421 -11.06 10.49 -12.39
C TYR A 421 -11.86 9.18 -12.29
N LYS A 422 -12.49 8.72 -13.37
CA LYS A 422 -13.18 7.41 -13.40
C LYS A 422 -12.19 6.25 -13.17
N ARG A 423 -10.96 6.34 -13.68
CA ARG A 423 -9.90 5.35 -13.47
C ARG A 423 -9.40 5.34 -12.01
N GLN A 424 -9.13 6.51 -11.44
CA GLN A 424 -8.71 6.65 -10.04
C GLN A 424 -9.78 6.14 -9.08
N LEU A 425 -11.05 6.49 -9.31
CA LEU A 425 -12.16 6.08 -8.45
C LEU A 425 -12.38 4.56 -8.47
N ALA A 426 -12.18 3.90 -9.61
CA ALA A 426 -12.21 2.44 -9.73
C ALA A 426 -11.04 1.73 -9.00
N GLU A 427 -9.89 2.39 -8.88
CA GLU A 427 -8.76 1.84 -8.10
C GLU A 427 -9.00 2.00 -6.58
N VAL A 428 -9.54 3.15 -6.16
CA VAL A 428 -9.88 3.41 -4.75
C VAL A 428 -10.99 2.48 -4.25
N THR A 429 -12.07 2.27 -5.03
CA THR A 429 -13.13 1.33 -4.63
C THR A 429 -12.63 -0.11 -4.56
N LYS A 430 -11.72 -0.53 -5.45
CA LYS A 430 -11.09 -1.84 -5.34
C LYS A 430 -10.26 -1.97 -4.04
N ARG A 431 -9.36 -1.01 -3.77
CA ARG A 431 -8.54 -1.02 -2.53
C ARG A 431 -9.39 -1.01 -1.26
N ALA A 432 -10.55 -0.34 -1.28
CA ALA A 432 -11.50 -0.35 -0.17
C ALA A 432 -12.16 -1.73 0.03
N ALA A 433 -12.55 -2.41 -1.06
CA ALA A 433 -13.12 -3.77 -1.00
C ALA A 433 -12.07 -4.81 -0.54
N ASP A 434 -10.86 -4.75 -1.10
CA ASP A 434 -9.74 -5.62 -0.71
C ASP A 434 -9.40 -5.43 0.79
N GLY A 435 -9.42 -4.18 1.29
CA GLY A 435 -9.21 -3.86 2.71
C GLY A 435 -10.34 -4.33 3.63
N GLN A 436 -11.61 -4.21 3.22
CA GLN A 436 -12.75 -4.74 3.98
C GLN A 436 -12.72 -6.27 4.08
N ALA A 437 -12.28 -6.97 3.03
CA ALA A 437 -12.08 -8.41 3.06
C ALA A 437 -10.98 -8.80 4.09
N PHE A 438 -9.82 -8.13 4.05
CA PHE A 438 -8.71 -8.38 4.96
C PHE A 438 -9.08 -8.14 6.45
N VAL A 439 -9.81 -7.07 6.75
CA VAL A 439 -10.29 -6.81 8.13
C VAL A 439 -11.24 -7.92 8.60
N LYS A 440 -12.14 -8.40 7.72
CA LYS A 440 -13.08 -9.48 8.04
C LYS A 440 -12.37 -10.83 8.24
N GLU A 441 -11.30 -11.08 7.50
CA GLU A 441 -10.43 -12.26 7.66
C GLU A 441 -9.67 -12.21 9.00
N LYS A 442 -9.07 -11.07 9.36
CA LYS A 442 -8.33 -10.91 10.62
C LYS A 442 -9.22 -11.00 11.86
N LEU A 443 -10.43 -10.46 11.82
CA LEU A 443 -11.43 -10.63 12.89
C LEU A 443 -11.86 -12.10 13.07
N ALA A 444 -11.79 -12.93 12.02
CA ALA A 444 -12.09 -14.36 12.10
C ALA A 444 -10.91 -15.16 12.71
N GLU A 445 -9.67 -14.83 12.35
CA GLU A 445 -8.48 -15.39 13.00
C GLU A 445 -8.39 -15.01 14.49
N GLU A 446 -8.61 -13.74 14.82
CA GLU A 446 -8.63 -13.23 16.20
C GLU A 446 -9.65 -13.99 17.05
N LYS A 447 -10.85 -14.21 16.51
CA LYS A 447 -11.88 -15.01 17.20
C LYS A 447 -11.45 -16.47 17.36
N GLN A 448 -10.90 -17.13 16.34
CA GLN A 448 -10.40 -18.52 16.48
C GLN A 448 -9.24 -18.64 17.49
N LEU A 449 -8.39 -17.63 17.59
CA LEU A 449 -7.31 -17.58 18.58
C LEU A 449 -7.86 -17.37 20.00
N SER A 450 -8.86 -16.50 20.17
CA SER A 450 -9.57 -16.30 21.44
C SER A 450 -10.32 -17.57 21.87
N ASP A 451 -11.07 -18.20 20.97
CA ASP A 451 -11.80 -19.45 21.23
C ASP A 451 -10.82 -20.55 21.69
N ARG A 452 -9.71 -20.77 20.95
CA ARG A 452 -8.63 -21.69 21.35
C ARG A 452 -7.96 -21.34 22.68
N TYR A 453 -7.78 -20.05 22.98
CA TYR A 453 -7.21 -19.61 24.25
C TYR A 453 -8.17 -19.97 25.41
N THR A 454 -9.47 -19.76 25.26
CA THR A 454 -10.46 -20.16 26.27
C THR A 454 -10.60 -21.68 26.40
N GLU A 455 -10.48 -22.46 25.32
CA GLU A 455 -10.40 -23.92 25.39
C GLU A 455 -9.15 -24.40 26.15
N THR A 456 -8.00 -23.79 25.87
CA THR A 456 -6.73 -24.11 26.55
C THR A 456 -6.81 -23.77 28.04
N LEU A 457 -7.42 -22.63 28.41
CA LEU A 457 -7.67 -22.27 29.81
C LEU A 457 -8.65 -23.22 30.50
N LYS A 458 -9.73 -23.65 29.84
CA LYS A 458 -10.66 -24.66 30.38
C LYS A 458 -9.96 -26.01 30.62
N ALA A 459 -9.07 -26.42 29.71
CA ALA A 459 -8.29 -27.66 29.84
C ALA A 459 -7.24 -27.59 30.97
N LEU A 460 -6.71 -26.41 31.28
CA LEU A 460 -5.79 -26.18 32.40
C LEU A 460 -6.50 -26.05 33.75
N GLY A 461 -7.77 -25.62 33.78
CA GLY A 461 -8.60 -25.48 34.98
C GLY A 461 -8.19 -24.38 35.97
N ILE A 462 -6.97 -23.84 35.83
CA ILE A 462 -6.32 -22.88 36.72
C ILE A 462 -5.81 -21.70 35.88
N CYS A 463 -6.08 -20.48 36.32
CA CYS A 463 -5.59 -19.28 35.64
C CYS A 463 -4.06 -19.13 35.79
N PRO A 464 -3.27 -19.10 34.70
CA PRO A 464 -1.80 -19.05 34.78
C PRO A 464 -1.25 -17.72 35.32
N THR A 465 -2.08 -16.68 35.43
CA THR A 465 -1.68 -15.33 35.89
C THR A 465 -1.94 -15.10 37.39
N CYS A 466 -2.84 -15.87 38.01
CA CYS A 466 -3.23 -15.67 39.42
C CYS A 466 -3.46 -16.97 40.25
N GLY A 467 -3.36 -18.15 39.65
CA GLY A 467 -3.45 -19.44 40.35
C GLY A 467 -4.83 -19.86 40.84
N GLN A 468 -5.90 -19.10 40.53
CA GLN A 468 -7.28 -19.44 40.92
C GLN A 468 -7.93 -20.40 39.93
N ALA A 469 -8.84 -21.25 40.44
CA ALA A 469 -9.63 -22.19 39.64
C ALA A 469 -10.75 -21.46 38.87
N ILE A 470 -10.95 -21.85 37.61
CA ILE A 470 -11.87 -21.15 36.69
C ILE A 470 -13.30 -21.68 36.85
N ASN A 471 -14.08 -21.09 37.76
CA ASN A 471 -15.50 -21.37 37.92
C ASN A 471 -16.34 -20.66 36.84
N HIS A 472 -17.34 -21.36 36.29
CA HIS A 472 -18.24 -20.82 35.27
C HIS A 472 -19.35 -19.94 35.89
N GLY A 473 -19.46 -18.70 35.43
CA GLY A 473 -20.59 -17.80 35.74
C GLY A 473 -20.19 -16.33 35.80
N GLY A 474 -20.09 -15.66 34.66
CA GLY A 474 -19.78 -14.24 34.59
C GLY A 474 -19.74 -13.70 33.15
N GLU A 475 -20.75 -12.92 32.78
CA GLU A 475 -20.73 -12.14 31.55
C GLU A 475 -19.85 -10.90 31.76
N HIS A 476 -18.72 -10.83 31.07
CA HIS A 476 -17.89 -9.61 31.07
C HIS A 476 -18.22 -8.74 29.85
N HIS A 477 -19.13 -7.79 30.07
CA HIS A 477 -19.09 -6.51 29.36
C HIS A 477 -17.91 -5.69 29.91
N GLY A 478 -17.14 -5.08 29.01
CA GLY A 478 -15.91 -4.33 29.30
C GLY A 478 -15.07 -4.19 28.05
#